data_AF-A0A1C4WFC5-F1
#
_entry.id   AF-A0A1C4WFC5-F1
#
_cell.length_a   1.000
_cell.length_b   1.000
_cell.length_c   1.000
_cell.angle_alpha   90.00
_cell.angle_beta   90.00
_cell.angle_gamma   90.00
#
_symmetry.space_group_name_H-M   'P 1'
#
loop_
_entity.id
_entity.type
_entity.pdbx_description
1 polymer ?
#
loop_
_entity_poly.entity_id
_entity_poly.type
_entity_poly.pdbx_seq_one_letter_code
_entity_poly.pdbx_strand_id
1 'polypeptide(L)'
;MTARPHRPSPASLLSLALSGALLAALSLWARHRPPGPVERDLFRLLNRLPTASTPALVAVMSLGSYPAVLVAAATATAARRFRLALDLLLAGNLGYWSAVAIRSVVARRRPAGYLPDVRLHAHVPDGYGYPSGHVAVATALGLVLAPALPRRWRWLVWTAIGAVGLARIYVGAHLPVDVLGGLLVGWFAAGLTRLLPGHPADDGRRDHPPGRRGWLGRVGRRDVFLVVMLGVLAYLLLRQLPQVRLAAHASAHAQPGWATATLCAAAATYPLSAAALRLATAERVPLREAVLVQVAAAFANRVAPGSVGGVALGVRYLRRRGLSVPAAATAVAVTRAAGVLSVLLLLPVLLPFARTTGRHLTGAATGRSTTVLLVASGVLALVAAALAVPRLRGRVRSARHQVADAVRVLRGSGRIRRLIVVSVGLTLSYGACLWFALLAVGLPVALSPVPAVVLVCIVGEGVATAAPTPGGLGATEAALVSGLLLAGIPVATAVAGVLVYRLASFWIPVAPGYVALRLLVRRQLV
;
A
#
# COMPACT_ATOMS: atom_id res chain seq x y z
N MET A 1 -43.16 -12.63 8.30
CA MET A 1 -42.84 -13.15 6.94
C MET A 1 -41.34 -13.41 6.86
N THR A 2 -40.98 -14.70 6.86
CA THR A 2 -39.60 -15.18 6.84
C THR A 2 -38.98 -14.97 5.45
N ALA A 3 -37.83 -14.29 5.40
CA ALA A 3 -37.09 -14.09 4.17
C ALA A 3 -36.63 -15.47 3.64
N ARG A 4 -37.06 -15.84 2.43
CA ARG A 4 -36.55 -17.06 1.78
C ARG A 4 -35.03 -16.96 1.67
N PRO A 5 -34.26 -17.96 2.16
CA PRO A 5 -32.81 -17.94 2.05
C PRO A 5 -32.42 -17.92 0.57
N HIS A 6 -31.40 -17.11 0.24
CA HIS A 6 -30.85 -17.03 -1.11
C HIS A 6 -30.32 -18.41 -1.50
N ARG A 7 -31.00 -19.09 -2.43
CA ARG A 7 -30.55 -20.38 -2.96
C ARG A 7 -29.84 -20.14 -4.29
N PRO A 8 -28.53 -20.42 -4.39
CA PRO A 8 -27.82 -20.32 -5.67
C PRO A 8 -28.40 -21.30 -6.68
N SER A 9 -28.40 -20.94 -7.97
CA SER A 9 -28.93 -21.81 -9.01
C SER A 9 -28.09 -23.10 -9.13
N PRO A 10 -28.70 -24.27 -9.38
CA PRO A 10 -27.96 -25.52 -9.56
C PRO A 10 -26.88 -25.43 -10.63
N ALA A 11 -27.14 -24.67 -11.72
CA ALA A 11 -26.16 -24.42 -12.77
C ALA A 11 -24.93 -23.63 -12.29
N SER A 12 -25.11 -22.68 -11.37
CA SER A 12 -23.98 -21.92 -10.79
C SER A 12 -23.13 -22.79 -9.87
N LEU A 13 -23.77 -23.65 -9.07
CA LEU A 13 -23.07 -24.62 -8.22
C LEU A 13 -22.30 -25.65 -9.06
N LEU A 14 -22.92 -26.18 -10.13
CA LEU A 14 -22.27 -27.11 -11.05
C LEU A 14 -21.09 -26.45 -11.76
N SER A 15 -21.25 -25.22 -12.25
CA SER A 15 -20.15 -24.48 -12.88
C SER A 15 -18.99 -24.22 -11.92
N LEU A 16 -19.29 -23.94 -10.64
CA LEU A 16 -18.25 -23.76 -9.63
C LEU A 16 -17.52 -25.08 -9.33
N ALA A 17 -18.27 -26.16 -9.12
CA ALA A 17 -17.71 -27.49 -8.88
C ALA A 17 -16.82 -27.94 -10.03
N LEU A 18 -17.29 -27.75 -11.28
CA LEU A 18 -16.53 -28.08 -12.49
C LEU A 18 -15.26 -27.26 -12.61
N SER A 19 -15.35 -25.93 -12.48
CA SER A 19 -14.17 -25.06 -12.57
C SER A 19 -13.15 -25.37 -11.46
N GLY A 20 -13.60 -25.68 -10.24
CA GLY A 20 -12.75 -26.11 -9.13
C GLY A 20 -12.07 -27.45 -9.38
N ALA A 21 -12.81 -28.46 -9.86
CA ALA A 21 -12.28 -29.78 -10.18
C ALA A 21 -11.24 -29.72 -11.31
N LEU A 22 -11.55 -29.00 -12.39
CA LEU A 22 -10.61 -28.79 -13.51
C LEU A 22 -9.36 -28.04 -13.06
N LEU A 23 -9.52 -27.00 -12.23
CA LEU A 23 -8.39 -26.24 -11.69
C LEU A 23 -7.50 -27.11 -10.80
N ALA A 24 -8.07 -27.95 -9.94
CA ALA A 24 -7.33 -28.88 -9.10
C ALA A 24 -6.58 -29.91 -9.94
N ALA A 25 -7.26 -30.55 -10.91
CA ALA A 25 -6.66 -31.53 -11.81
C ALA A 25 -5.50 -30.93 -12.62
N LEU A 26 -5.71 -29.76 -13.23
CA LEU A 26 -4.66 -29.08 -14.00
C LEU A 26 -3.48 -28.65 -13.11
N SER A 27 -3.75 -28.16 -11.90
CA SER A 27 -2.71 -27.73 -10.97
C SER A 27 -1.87 -28.91 -10.45
N LEU A 28 -2.49 -30.06 -10.17
CA LEU A 28 -1.79 -31.30 -9.81
C LEU A 28 -0.95 -31.83 -10.98
N TRP A 29 -1.51 -31.82 -12.18
CA TRP A 29 -0.79 -32.22 -13.40
C TRP A 29 0.42 -31.31 -13.67
N ALA A 30 0.22 -29.99 -13.59
CA ALA A 30 1.25 -28.99 -13.88
C ALA A 30 2.38 -28.94 -12.84
N ARG A 31 2.11 -29.40 -11.60
CA ARG A 31 3.10 -29.47 -10.51
C ARG A 31 4.25 -30.45 -10.82
N HIS A 32 3.94 -31.55 -11.48
CA HIS A 32 4.86 -32.69 -11.61
C HIS A 32 5.40 -32.89 -13.03
N ARG A 33 4.94 -32.12 -14.03
CA ARG A 33 5.33 -32.34 -15.43
C ARG A 33 6.02 -31.12 -16.09
N PRO A 34 7.19 -31.32 -16.72
CA PRO A 34 7.79 -30.30 -17.59
C PRO A 34 6.93 -30.07 -18.84
N PRO A 35 7.15 -28.97 -19.58
CA PRO A 35 6.35 -28.68 -20.76
C PRO A 35 6.56 -29.72 -21.88
N GLY A 36 5.44 -30.26 -22.38
CA GLY A 36 5.44 -31.20 -23.50
C GLY A 36 5.90 -30.56 -24.82
N PRO A 37 6.13 -31.34 -25.89
CA PRO A 37 6.56 -30.82 -27.19
C PRO A 37 5.63 -29.72 -27.74
N VAL A 38 4.32 -29.99 -27.76
CA VAL A 38 3.29 -29.05 -28.25
C VAL A 38 3.28 -27.73 -27.46
N GLU A 39 3.41 -27.79 -26.14
CA GLU A 39 3.45 -26.59 -25.28
C GLU A 39 4.68 -25.74 -25.59
N ARG A 40 5.83 -26.38 -25.82
CA ARG A 40 7.09 -25.72 -26.18
C ARG A 40 7.02 -25.07 -27.56
N ASP A 41 6.46 -25.77 -28.55
CA ASP A 41 6.38 -25.26 -29.91
C ASP A 41 5.41 -24.09 -30.03
N LEU A 42 4.26 -24.17 -29.34
CA LEU A 42 3.33 -23.06 -29.23
C LEU A 42 3.94 -21.84 -28.53
N PHE A 43 4.71 -22.07 -27.46
CA PHE A 43 5.46 -21.01 -26.79
C PHE A 43 6.45 -20.34 -27.74
N ARG A 44 7.28 -21.11 -28.45
CA ARG A 44 8.28 -20.59 -29.39
C ARG A 44 7.66 -19.81 -30.53
N LEU A 45 6.55 -20.29 -31.09
CA LEU A 45 5.82 -19.61 -32.16
C LEU A 45 5.44 -18.18 -31.74
N LEU A 46 4.86 -18.05 -30.54
CA LEU A 46 4.39 -16.76 -30.03
C LEU A 46 5.53 -15.88 -29.51
N ASN A 47 6.58 -16.46 -28.91
CA ASN A 47 7.72 -15.72 -28.37
C ASN A 47 8.65 -15.16 -29.46
N ARG A 48 8.61 -15.71 -30.68
CA ARG A 48 9.41 -15.27 -31.83
C ARG A 48 8.83 -14.08 -32.60
N LEU A 49 7.62 -13.61 -32.24
CA LEU A 49 7.04 -12.42 -32.87
C LEU A 49 7.94 -11.18 -32.71
N PRO A 50 7.87 -10.20 -33.64
CA PRO A 50 8.76 -9.04 -33.65
C PRO A 50 8.69 -8.20 -32.37
N THR A 51 9.82 -7.61 -31.95
CA THR A 51 9.90 -6.72 -30.78
C THR A 51 9.08 -5.44 -30.95
N ALA A 52 8.80 -5.02 -32.19
CA ALA A 52 7.93 -3.88 -32.50
C ALA A 52 6.51 -4.02 -31.92
N SER A 53 6.03 -5.25 -31.69
CA SER A 53 4.72 -5.52 -31.08
C SER A 53 4.69 -5.34 -29.56
N THR A 54 5.85 -5.14 -28.91
CA THR A 54 5.98 -5.08 -27.46
C THR A 54 5.10 -4.01 -26.80
N PRO A 55 5.10 -2.74 -27.24
CA PRO A 55 4.32 -1.70 -26.57
C PRO A 55 2.81 -1.99 -26.57
N ALA A 56 2.30 -2.46 -27.72
CA ALA A 56 0.89 -2.83 -27.88
C ALA A 56 0.51 -4.02 -27.00
N LEU A 57 1.31 -5.09 -26.99
CA LEU A 57 1.04 -6.27 -26.19
C LEU A 57 1.19 -6.03 -24.68
N VAL A 58 2.10 -5.15 -24.26
CA VAL A 58 2.21 -4.70 -22.87
C VAL A 58 0.99 -3.86 -22.44
N ALA A 59 0.48 -3.01 -23.33
CA ALA A 59 -0.75 -2.25 -23.08
C ALA A 59 -1.96 -3.19 -22.94
N VAL A 60 -2.12 -4.16 -23.86
CA VAL A 60 -3.17 -5.19 -23.79
C VAL A 60 -3.05 -6.02 -22.50
N MET A 61 -1.84 -6.44 -22.14
CA MET A 61 -1.57 -7.19 -20.91
C MET A 61 -2.03 -6.44 -19.66
N SER A 62 -1.99 -5.10 -19.67
CA SER A 62 -2.41 -4.27 -18.54
C SER A 62 -3.90 -4.40 -18.21
N LEU A 63 -4.74 -4.87 -19.14
CA LEU A 63 -6.15 -5.18 -18.89
C LEU A 63 -6.36 -6.32 -17.87
N GLY A 64 -5.37 -7.21 -17.75
CA GLY A 64 -5.34 -8.27 -16.73
C GLY A 64 -4.58 -7.88 -15.46
N SER A 65 -4.12 -6.64 -15.33
CA SER A 65 -3.33 -6.24 -14.16
C SER A 65 -4.21 -6.00 -12.93
N TYR A 66 -3.62 -6.04 -11.73
CA TYR A 66 -4.35 -5.71 -10.51
C TYR A 66 -4.98 -4.29 -10.53
N PRO A 67 -4.30 -3.24 -11.02
CA PRO A 67 -4.92 -1.93 -11.25
C PRO A 67 -6.18 -1.96 -12.13
N ALA A 68 -6.28 -2.87 -13.09
CA ALA A 68 -7.46 -2.99 -13.95
C ALA A 68 -8.73 -3.32 -13.14
N VAL A 69 -8.61 -4.06 -12.02
CA VAL A 69 -9.72 -4.32 -11.10
C VAL A 69 -10.27 -3.02 -10.53
N LEU A 70 -9.38 -2.11 -10.10
CA LEU A 70 -9.75 -0.82 -9.53
C LEU A 70 -10.38 0.11 -10.57
N VAL A 71 -9.81 0.14 -11.79
CA VAL A 71 -10.34 0.94 -12.89
C VAL A 71 -11.72 0.42 -13.33
N ALA A 72 -11.91 -0.88 -13.47
CA ALA A 72 -13.20 -1.48 -13.80
C ALA A 72 -14.27 -1.19 -12.74
N ALA A 73 -13.90 -1.25 -11.45
CA ALA A 73 -14.80 -0.89 -10.36
C ALA A 73 -15.13 0.60 -10.33
N ALA A 74 -14.13 1.47 -10.54
CA ALA A 74 -14.30 2.91 -10.56
C ALA A 74 -15.20 3.36 -11.72
N THR A 75 -15.01 2.79 -12.92
CA THR A 75 -15.86 3.05 -14.09
C THR A 75 -17.30 2.60 -13.86
N ALA A 76 -17.51 1.40 -13.31
CA ALA A 76 -18.86 0.94 -12.94
C ALA A 76 -19.51 1.82 -11.85
N THR A 77 -18.73 2.31 -10.89
CA THR A 77 -19.18 3.24 -9.84
C THR A 77 -19.55 4.60 -10.42
N ALA A 78 -18.75 5.14 -11.34
CA ALA A 78 -19.01 6.39 -12.05
C ALA A 78 -20.30 6.28 -12.89
N ALA A 79 -20.53 5.13 -13.52
CA ALA A 79 -21.78 4.78 -14.21
C ALA A 79 -22.95 4.48 -13.25
N ARG A 80 -22.80 4.71 -11.94
CA ARG A 80 -23.78 4.42 -10.87
C ARG A 80 -24.24 2.96 -10.80
N ARG A 81 -23.48 2.02 -11.38
CA ARG A 81 -23.71 0.58 -11.32
C ARG A 81 -22.96 -0.04 -10.13
N PHE A 82 -23.32 0.37 -8.91
CA PHE A 82 -22.59 -0.01 -7.68
C PHE A 82 -22.51 -1.52 -7.42
N ARG A 83 -23.55 -2.29 -7.81
CA ARG A 83 -23.51 -3.76 -7.66
C ARG A 83 -22.50 -4.38 -8.61
N LEU A 84 -22.49 -3.97 -9.88
CA LEU A 84 -21.48 -4.40 -10.85
C LEU A 84 -20.07 -4.01 -10.39
N ALA A 85 -19.90 -2.81 -9.82
CA ALA A 85 -18.62 -2.40 -9.25
C ALA A 85 -18.17 -3.33 -8.12
N LEU A 86 -19.07 -3.70 -7.21
CA LEU A 86 -18.78 -4.65 -6.14
C LEU A 86 -18.46 -6.05 -6.70
N ASP A 87 -19.24 -6.55 -7.64
CA ASP A 87 -19.03 -7.89 -8.24
C ASP A 87 -17.68 -7.95 -8.99
N LEU A 88 -17.29 -6.89 -9.70
CA LEU A 88 -15.98 -6.76 -10.36
C LEU A 88 -14.84 -6.71 -9.34
N LEU A 89 -15.01 -5.99 -8.23
CA LEU A 89 -14.03 -5.94 -7.15
C LEU A 89 -13.83 -7.32 -6.52
N LEU A 90 -14.93 -8.00 -6.18
CA LEU A 90 -14.88 -9.31 -5.56
C LEU A 90 -14.25 -10.34 -6.50
N ALA A 91 -14.68 -10.38 -7.78
CA ALA A 91 -14.18 -11.36 -8.73
C ALA A 91 -12.72 -11.09 -9.09
N GLY A 92 -12.34 -9.83 -9.34
CA GLY A 92 -10.97 -9.44 -9.63
C GLY A 92 -10.02 -9.72 -8.46
N ASN A 93 -10.45 -9.46 -7.22
CA ASN A 93 -9.66 -9.82 -6.04
C ASN A 93 -9.55 -11.34 -5.88
N LEU A 94 -10.66 -12.08 -5.90
CA LEU A 94 -10.63 -13.54 -5.79
C LEU A 94 -9.74 -14.17 -6.87
N GLY A 95 -9.85 -13.72 -8.12
CA GLY A 95 -9.01 -14.19 -9.22
C GLY A 95 -7.52 -13.91 -9.00
N TYR A 96 -7.17 -12.70 -8.55
CA TYR A 96 -5.79 -12.33 -8.23
C TYR A 96 -5.23 -13.16 -7.07
N TRP A 97 -5.95 -13.21 -5.94
CA TRP A 97 -5.50 -13.85 -4.70
C TRP A 97 -5.43 -15.37 -4.83
N SER A 98 -6.39 -15.99 -5.51
CA SER A 98 -6.34 -17.42 -5.82
C SER A 98 -5.14 -17.75 -6.71
N ALA A 99 -4.82 -16.92 -7.71
CA ALA A 99 -3.64 -17.13 -8.54
C ALA A 99 -2.33 -17.03 -7.74
N VAL A 100 -2.23 -16.10 -6.80
CA VAL A 100 -1.07 -15.97 -5.90
C VAL A 100 -0.95 -17.19 -4.99
N ALA A 101 -2.05 -17.65 -4.38
CA ALA A 101 -2.04 -18.81 -3.49
C ALA A 101 -1.64 -20.10 -4.23
N ILE A 102 -2.22 -20.35 -5.41
CA ILE A 102 -1.92 -21.54 -6.20
C ILE A 102 -0.46 -21.51 -6.68
N ARG A 103 0.06 -20.33 -7.03
CA ARG A 103 1.47 -20.17 -7.41
C ARG A 103 2.43 -20.65 -6.33
N SER A 104 2.15 -20.35 -5.06
CA SER A 104 2.99 -20.81 -3.95
C SER A 104 2.93 -22.32 -3.71
N VAL A 105 1.83 -22.98 -4.10
CA VAL A 105 1.64 -24.42 -3.89
C VAL A 105 2.20 -25.24 -5.06
N VAL A 106 1.92 -24.83 -6.29
CA VAL A 106 2.32 -25.58 -7.50
C VAL A 106 3.80 -25.37 -7.83
N ALA A 107 4.33 -24.18 -7.58
CA ALA A 107 5.75 -23.87 -7.73
C ALA A 107 6.36 -24.26 -9.11
N ARG A 108 5.57 -24.20 -10.19
CA ARG A 108 6.04 -24.50 -11.55
C ARG A 108 6.99 -23.43 -12.04
N ARG A 109 8.13 -23.81 -12.62
CA ARG A 109 9.12 -22.86 -13.15
C ARG A 109 8.56 -22.10 -14.35
N ARG A 110 9.20 -20.98 -14.69
CA ARG A 110 8.87 -20.17 -15.88
C ARG A 110 9.50 -20.76 -17.15
N PRO A 111 9.10 -20.31 -18.35
CA PRO A 111 9.69 -20.77 -19.62
C PRO A 111 11.22 -20.76 -19.62
N ALA A 112 11.84 -19.68 -19.11
CA ALA A 112 13.30 -19.53 -19.03
C ALA A 112 14.00 -20.59 -18.13
N GLY A 113 13.25 -21.27 -17.26
CA GLY A 113 13.77 -22.39 -16.45
C GLY A 113 13.69 -23.75 -17.12
N TYR A 114 13.08 -23.84 -18.32
CA TYR A 114 12.92 -25.08 -19.09
C TYR A 114 13.49 -24.99 -20.50
N LEU A 115 13.51 -23.79 -21.09
CA LEU A 115 13.91 -23.54 -22.48
C LEU A 115 15.13 -22.61 -22.50
N PRO A 116 16.20 -22.97 -23.23
CA PRO A 116 17.40 -22.13 -23.33
C PRO A 116 17.19 -20.90 -24.24
N ASP A 117 16.20 -20.92 -25.12
CA ASP A 117 16.00 -20.00 -26.25
C ASP A 117 14.85 -19.00 -26.02
N VAL A 118 14.63 -18.56 -24.78
CA VAL A 118 13.54 -17.63 -24.42
C VAL A 118 13.95 -16.16 -24.63
N ARG A 119 13.16 -15.43 -25.43
CA ARG A 119 13.28 -13.97 -25.59
C ARG A 119 12.41 -13.26 -24.54
N LEU A 120 13.03 -12.51 -23.64
CA LEU A 120 12.30 -11.69 -22.66
C LEU A 120 12.02 -10.32 -23.27
N HIS A 121 10.77 -10.08 -23.68
CA HIS A 121 10.38 -8.80 -24.30
C HIS A 121 9.98 -7.72 -23.28
N ALA A 122 9.86 -8.06 -22.00
CA ALA A 122 9.64 -7.09 -20.92
C ALA A 122 10.30 -7.56 -19.62
N HIS A 123 10.34 -6.70 -18.60
CA HIS A 123 10.81 -7.09 -17.28
C HIS A 123 9.85 -8.12 -16.65
N VAL A 124 10.38 -9.30 -16.37
CA VAL A 124 9.64 -10.47 -15.88
C VAL A 124 10.18 -10.78 -14.49
N PRO A 125 9.44 -10.47 -13.39
CA PRO A 125 9.96 -10.61 -12.02
C PRO A 125 10.31 -12.06 -11.68
N ASP A 126 11.34 -12.30 -10.89
CA ASP A 126 11.72 -13.66 -10.47
C ASP A 126 10.57 -14.41 -9.78
N GLY A 127 10.58 -15.74 -9.94
CA GLY A 127 9.64 -16.67 -9.29
C GLY A 127 8.85 -17.56 -10.25
N TYR A 128 7.82 -18.21 -9.71
CA TYR A 128 7.06 -19.25 -10.41
C TYR A 128 6.15 -18.73 -11.54
N GLY A 129 5.90 -19.57 -12.54
CA GLY A 129 5.12 -19.29 -13.74
C GLY A 129 3.64 -19.64 -13.61
N TYR A 130 3.29 -20.77 -12.99
CA TYR A 130 1.90 -21.22 -12.90
C TYR A 130 1.18 -20.68 -11.65
N PRO A 131 -0.09 -20.28 -11.72
CA PRO A 131 -0.86 -19.92 -12.92
C PRO A 131 -0.62 -18.46 -13.34
N SER A 132 -1.04 -18.10 -14.55
CA SER A 132 -0.97 -16.74 -15.06
C SER A 132 -1.97 -15.81 -14.36
N GLY A 133 -1.46 -14.95 -13.47
CA GLY A 133 -2.30 -14.01 -12.71
C GLY A 133 -3.00 -12.95 -13.58
N HIS A 134 -2.36 -12.51 -14.67
CA HIS A 134 -2.99 -11.53 -15.57
C HIS A 134 -4.21 -12.11 -16.28
N VAL A 135 -4.11 -13.38 -16.70
CA VAL A 135 -5.19 -14.10 -17.35
C VAL A 135 -6.31 -14.41 -16.36
N ALA A 136 -5.96 -14.77 -15.11
CA ALA A 136 -6.94 -14.97 -14.05
C ALA A 136 -7.79 -13.73 -13.77
N VAL A 137 -7.16 -12.57 -13.61
CA VAL A 137 -7.87 -11.30 -13.41
C VAL A 137 -8.70 -10.92 -14.63
N ALA A 138 -8.13 -10.97 -15.84
CA ALA A 138 -8.86 -10.64 -17.07
C ALA A 138 -10.11 -11.53 -17.24
N THR A 139 -9.99 -12.83 -16.94
CA THR A 139 -11.09 -13.79 -17.04
C THR A 139 -12.15 -13.54 -15.97
N ALA A 140 -11.75 -13.28 -14.73
CA ALA A 140 -12.67 -12.97 -13.64
C ALA A 140 -13.48 -11.69 -13.92
N LEU A 141 -12.80 -10.62 -14.36
CA LEU A 141 -13.45 -9.37 -14.74
C LEU A 141 -14.36 -9.57 -15.96
N GLY A 142 -13.89 -10.28 -16.98
CA GLY A 142 -14.64 -10.52 -18.21
C GLY A 142 -15.91 -11.34 -17.99
N LEU A 143 -15.87 -12.39 -17.16
CA LEU A 143 -17.04 -13.23 -16.84
C LEU A 143 -18.11 -12.51 -16.02
N VAL A 144 -17.73 -11.47 -15.28
CA VAL A 144 -18.68 -10.59 -14.57
C VAL A 144 -19.18 -9.46 -15.49
N LEU A 145 -18.31 -8.93 -16.35
CA LEU A 145 -18.63 -7.79 -17.22
C LEU A 145 -19.48 -8.18 -18.43
N ALA A 146 -19.20 -9.33 -19.08
CA ALA A 146 -19.85 -9.73 -20.33
C ALA A 146 -21.39 -9.85 -20.23
N PRO A 147 -21.98 -10.41 -19.16
CA PRO A 147 -23.44 -10.42 -18.99
C PRO A 147 -24.05 -9.02 -18.87
N ALA A 148 -23.29 -8.06 -18.31
CA ALA A 148 -23.73 -6.67 -18.12
C ALA A 148 -23.60 -5.79 -19.39
N LEU A 149 -23.00 -6.33 -20.45
CA LEU A 149 -22.85 -5.67 -21.75
C LEU A 149 -23.89 -6.17 -22.78
N PRO A 150 -24.30 -5.31 -23.73
CA PRO A 150 -25.09 -5.73 -24.89
C PRO A 150 -24.40 -6.86 -25.67
N ARG A 151 -25.19 -7.78 -26.24
CA ARG A 151 -24.69 -8.99 -26.91
C ARG A 151 -23.63 -8.70 -27.98
N ARG A 152 -23.80 -7.60 -28.73
CA ARG A 152 -22.86 -7.09 -29.75
C ARG A 152 -21.47 -6.71 -29.25
N TRP A 153 -21.30 -6.47 -27.95
CA TRP A 153 -20.02 -6.04 -27.36
C TRP A 153 -19.33 -7.17 -26.57
N ARG A 154 -19.98 -8.33 -26.41
CA ARG A 154 -19.42 -9.45 -25.63
C ARG A 154 -18.18 -10.05 -26.28
N TRP A 155 -18.09 -10.03 -27.62
CA TRP A 155 -16.92 -10.54 -28.33
C TRP A 155 -15.65 -9.78 -27.96
N LEU A 156 -15.71 -8.46 -27.73
CA LEU A 156 -14.56 -7.66 -27.27
C LEU A 156 -13.97 -8.18 -25.96
N VAL A 157 -14.83 -8.63 -25.03
CA VAL A 157 -14.38 -9.18 -23.75
C VAL A 157 -13.61 -10.49 -23.97
N TRP A 158 -14.13 -11.38 -24.82
CA TRP A 158 -13.48 -12.65 -25.13
C TRP A 158 -12.17 -12.44 -25.88
N THR A 159 -12.15 -11.53 -26.85
CA THR A 159 -10.94 -11.13 -27.58
C THR A 159 -9.91 -10.53 -26.63
N ALA A 160 -10.31 -9.69 -25.67
CA ALA A 160 -9.39 -9.13 -24.67
C ALA A 160 -8.76 -10.21 -23.78
N ILE A 161 -9.54 -11.19 -23.30
CA ILE A 161 -9.01 -12.31 -22.50
C ILE A 161 -7.98 -13.12 -23.31
N GLY A 162 -8.32 -13.47 -24.55
CA GLY A 162 -7.41 -14.19 -25.45
C GLY A 162 -6.14 -13.40 -25.73
N ALA A 163 -6.26 -12.11 -26.03
CA ALA A 163 -5.14 -11.22 -26.30
C ALA A 163 -4.22 -11.04 -25.08
N VAL A 164 -4.77 -10.96 -23.86
CA VAL A 164 -3.97 -10.97 -22.61
C VAL A 164 -3.20 -12.28 -22.48
N GLY A 165 -3.84 -13.43 -22.74
CA GLY A 165 -3.17 -14.74 -22.73
C GLY A 165 -2.00 -14.81 -23.70
N LEU A 166 -2.22 -14.42 -24.95
CA LEU A 166 -1.20 -14.38 -26.00
C LEU A 166 -0.05 -13.43 -25.63
N ALA A 167 -0.36 -12.23 -25.12
CA ALA A 167 0.65 -11.27 -24.69
C ALA A 167 1.54 -11.83 -23.57
N ARG A 168 1.00 -12.63 -22.64
CA ARG A 168 1.78 -13.24 -21.55
C ARG A 168 2.74 -14.33 -22.05
N ILE A 169 2.38 -15.04 -23.11
CA ILE A 169 3.27 -16.02 -23.78
C ILE A 169 4.32 -15.26 -24.60
N TYR A 170 3.91 -14.28 -25.40
CA TYR A 170 4.79 -13.43 -26.21
C TYR A 170 5.92 -12.84 -25.37
N VAL A 171 5.61 -12.20 -24.23
CA VAL A 171 6.61 -11.57 -23.35
C VAL A 171 7.64 -12.56 -22.78
N GLY A 172 7.38 -13.86 -22.88
CA GLY A 172 8.24 -14.91 -22.34
C GLY A 172 7.97 -15.19 -20.85
N ALA A 173 6.85 -14.68 -20.32
CA ALA A 173 6.54 -14.76 -18.90
C ALA A 173 5.86 -16.08 -18.49
N HIS A 174 5.14 -16.72 -19.40
CA HIS A 174 4.28 -17.87 -19.11
C HIS A 174 4.24 -18.88 -20.26
N LEU A 175 4.05 -20.15 -19.92
CA LEU A 175 3.73 -21.20 -20.87
C LEU A 175 2.21 -21.26 -21.17
N PRO A 176 1.78 -21.86 -22.29
CA PRO A 176 0.37 -22.05 -22.61
C PRO A 176 -0.49 -22.68 -21.50
N VAL A 177 0.03 -23.67 -20.76
CA VAL A 177 -0.73 -24.26 -19.64
C VAL A 177 -0.89 -23.29 -18.49
N ASP A 178 0.04 -22.37 -18.27
CA ASP A 178 -0.09 -21.34 -17.24
C ASP A 178 -1.24 -20.36 -17.58
N VAL A 179 -1.47 -20.11 -18.88
CA VAL A 179 -2.61 -19.33 -19.37
C VAL A 179 -3.92 -20.08 -19.13
N LEU A 180 -3.98 -21.38 -19.44
CA LEU A 180 -5.15 -22.23 -19.13
C LEU A 180 -5.46 -22.25 -17.63
N GLY A 181 -4.45 -22.41 -16.78
CA GLY A 181 -4.59 -22.30 -15.33
C GLY A 181 -5.15 -20.94 -14.91
N GLY A 182 -4.69 -19.85 -15.54
CA GLY A 182 -5.25 -18.52 -15.35
C GLY A 182 -6.74 -18.45 -15.70
N LEU A 183 -7.17 -18.99 -16.85
CA LEU A 183 -8.58 -19.02 -17.25
C LEU A 183 -9.45 -19.74 -16.21
N LEU A 184 -9.00 -20.90 -15.74
CA LEU A 184 -9.71 -21.69 -14.72
C LEU A 184 -9.81 -20.96 -13.37
N VAL A 185 -8.74 -20.29 -12.93
CA VAL A 185 -8.77 -19.47 -11.71
C VAL A 185 -9.78 -18.34 -11.84
N GLY A 186 -9.79 -17.63 -12.96
CA GLY A 186 -10.74 -16.54 -13.18
C GLY A 186 -12.19 -17.01 -13.27
N TRP A 187 -12.41 -18.18 -13.88
CA TRP A 187 -13.72 -18.82 -13.91
C TRP A 187 -14.21 -19.22 -12.52
N PHE A 188 -13.37 -19.88 -11.74
CA PHE A 188 -13.67 -20.24 -10.36
C PHE A 188 -13.99 -19.01 -9.50
N ALA A 189 -13.19 -17.95 -9.61
CA ALA A 189 -13.40 -16.69 -8.90
C ALA A 189 -14.74 -16.02 -9.26
N ALA A 190 -15.11 -15.99 -10.55
CA ALA A 190 -16.40 -15.48 -10.99
C ALA A 190 -17.58 -16.38 -10.58
N GLY A 191 -17.37 -17.68 -10.44
CA GLY A 191 -18.37 -18.60 -9.88
C GLY A 191 -18.62 -18.31 -8.39
N LEU A 192 -17.55 -18.13 -7.61
CA LEU A 192 -17.64 -17.80 -6.18
C LEU A 192 -18.40 -16.50 -5.92
N THR A 193 -18.17 -15.46 -6.74
CA THR A 193 -18.89 -14.18 -6.55
C THR A 193 -20.39 -14.30 -6.75
N ARG A 194 -20.84 -15.19 -7.64
CA ARG A 194 -22.28 -15.43 -7.89
C ARG A 194 -22.97 -16.16 -6.75
N LEU A 195 -22.21 -16.87 -5.89
CA LEU A 195 -22.76 -17.53 -4.70
C LEU A 195 -22.91 -16.57 -3.50
N LEU A 196 -22.33 -15.37 -3.57
CA LEU A 196 -22.43 -14.41 -2.48
C LEU A 196 -23.85 -13.83 -2.39
N PRO A 197 -24.39 -13.63 -1.17
CA PRO A 197 -25.75 -13.14 -0.97
C PRO A 197 -26.11 -11.90 -1.80
N GLY A 198 -27.25 -11.94 -2.49
CA GLY A 198 -27.81 -10.80 -3.23
C GLY A 198 -27.45 -10.72 -4.72
N HIS A 199 -26.87 -11.77 -5.31
CA HIS A 199 -26.79 -11.90 -6.76
C HIS A 199 -28.16 -12.37 -7.30
N PRO A 200 -28.72 -11.83 -8.40
CA PRO A 200 -29.97 -12.36 -8.94
C PRO A 200 -29.75 -13.83 -9.33
N ALA A 201 -30.60 -14.73 -8.84
CA ALA A 201 -30.58 -16.11 -9.29
C ALA A 201 -30.84 -16.11 -10.80
N ASP A 202 -30.01 -16.81 -11.55
CA ASP A 202 -30.19 -17.03 -13.00
C ASP A 202 -31.31 -18.06 -13.16
N ASP A 203 -32.53 -17.68 -12.78
CA ASP A 203 -33.74 -18.43 -13.12
C ASP A 203 -33.99 -18.15 -14.59
N GLY A 204 -33.85 -19.16 -15.44
CA GLY A 204 -33.95 -19.10 -16.90
C GLY A 204 -35.31 -18.67 -17.47
N ARG A 205 -36.16 -18.00 -16.69
CA ARG A 205 -37.40 -17.36 -17.12
C ARG A 205 -37.19 -15.85 -17.22
N ARG A 206 -36.86 -15.41 -18.44
CA ARG A 206 -37.20 -14.03 -18.87
C ARG A 206 -38.72 -13.97 -18.83
N ASP A 207 -39.30 -13.03 -18.09
CA ASP A 207 -40.70 -12.54 -18.18
C ASP A 207 -41.39 -12.28 -16.83
N HIS A 208 -40.69 -11.72 -15.84
CA HIS A 208 -41.36 -11.08 -14.69
C HIS A 208 -41.01 -9.59 -14.60
N PRO A 209 -42.01 -8.69 -14.47
CA PRO A 209 -41.76 -7.27 -14.26
C PRO A 209 -40.97 -7.07 -12.95
N PRO A 210 -40.23 -5.95 -12.80
CA PRO A 210 -39.31 -5.75 -11.68
C PRO A 210 -40.07 -5.57 -10.35
N GLY A 211 -40.50 -6.69 -9.76
CA GLY A 211 -41.05 -6.79 -8.43
C GLY A 211 -40.02 -6.39 -7.39
N ARG A 212 -40.47 -5.60 -6.41
CA ARG A 212 -39.70 -4.91 -5.37
C ARG A 212 -38.60 -5.81 -4.77
N ARG A 213 -37.35 -5.38 -4.96
CA ARG A 213 -36.12 -6.03 -4.49
C ARG A 213 -36.15 -6.22 -2.97
N GLY A 214 -35.98 -7.47 -2.55
CA GLY A 214 -35.89 -7.88 -1.15
C GLY A 214 -34.68 -7.29 -0.41
N TRP A 215 -34.87 -7.26 0.91
CA TRP A 215 -34.15 -6.67 2.05
C TRP A 215 -32.62 -6.85 2.21
N LEU A 216 -31.85 -7.24 1.19
CA LEU A 216 -30.38 -7.21 1.26
C LEU A 216 -29.86 -5.86 0.76
N GLY A 217 -29.26 -5.10 1.68
CA GLY A 217 -28.97 -3.67 1.63
C GLY A 217 -28.53 -3.10 0.28
N ARG A 218 -29.01 -1.88 -0.01
CA ARG A 218 -28.53 -1.04 -1.10
C ARG A 218 -27.00 -0.95 -1.01
N VAL A 219 -26.30 -1.76 -1.82
CA VAL A 219 -24.83 -1.70 -1.97
C VAL A 219 -24.47 -0.26 -2.28
N GLY A 220 -23.87 0.39 -1.30
CA GLY A 220 -23.59 1.81 -1.32
C GLY A 220 -22.16 2.08 -1.75
N ARG A 221 -21.85 3.37 -1.97
CA ARG A 221 -20.46 3.84 -2.17
C ARG A 221 -19.52 3.38 -1.04
N ARG A 222 -20.05 3.16 0.16
CA ARG A 222 -19.30 2.69 1.34
C ARG A 222 -18.80 1.26 1.19
N ASP A 223 -19.63 0.34 0.68
CA ASP A 223 -19.25 -1.07 0.54
C ASP A 223 -18.19 -1.26 -0.55
N VAL A 224 -18.38 -0.55 -1.67
CA VAL A 224 -17.38 -0.47 -2.76
C VAL A 224 -16.05 0.08 -2.23
N PHE A 225 -16.11 1.19 -1.47
CA PHE A 225 -14.91 1.78 -0.86
C PHE A 225 -14.19 0.82 0.08
N LEU A 226 -14.92 0.08 0.93
CA LEU A 226 -14.32 -0.87 1.87
C LEU A 226 -13.62 -2.03 1.14
N VAL A 227 -14.23 -2.58 0.09
CA VAL A 227 -13.63 -3.68 -0.68
C VAL A 227 -12.43 -3.19 -1.51
N VAL A 228 -12.51 -2.00 -2.12
CA VAL A 228 -11.34 -1.34 -2.75
C VAL A 228 -10.22 -1.19 -1.73
N MET A 229 -10.54 -0.66 -0.55
CA MET A 229 -9.53 -0.39 0.47
C MET A 229 -8.90 -1.67 0.99
N LEU A 230 -9.69 -2.72 1.21
CA LEU A 230 -9.21 -4.02 1.65
C LEU A 230 -8.31 -4.67 0.59
N GLY A 231 -8.71 -4.64 -0.68
CA GLY A 231 -7.90 -5.15 -1.77
C GLY A 231 -6.60 -4.37 -1.94
N VAL A 232 -6.65 -3.04 -1.95
CA VAL A 232 -5.46 -2.18 -2.04
C VAL A 232 -4.52 -2.45 -0.87
N LEU A 233 -5.06 -2.54 0.35
CA LEU A 233 -4.28 -2.86 1.54
C LEU A 233 -3.60 -4.23 1.41
N ALA A 234 -4.34 -5.27 1.02
CA ALA A 234 -3.78 -6.60 0.85
C ALA A 234 -2.67 -6.63 -0.21
N TYR A 235 -2.89 -5.98 -1.38
CA TYR A 235 -1.88 -5.90 -2.45
C TYR A 235 -0.60 -5.20 -1.99
N LEU A 236 -0.73 -4.08 -1.28
CA LEU A 236 0.41 -3.34 -0.75
C LEU A 236 1.17 -4.14 0.32
N LEU A 237 0.45 -4.83 1.22
CA LEU A 237 1.04 -5.70 2.23
C LEU A 237 1.82 -6.87 1.59
N LEU A 238 1.31 -7.50 0.54
CA LEU A 238 2.03 -8.56 -0.17
C LEU A 238 3.32 -8.08 -0.83
N ARG A 239 3.27 -6.92 -1.50
CA ARG A 239 4.48 -6.36 -2.15
C ARG A 239 5.58 -6.06 -1.12
N GLN A 240 5.21 -5.99 0.15
CA GLN A 240 6.11 -5.73 1.27
C GLN A 240 6.61 -7.01 1.95
N LEU A 241 6.07 -8.20 1.66
CA LEU A 241 6.57 -9.45 2.24
C LEU A 241 8.08 -9.70 2.07
N PRO A 242 8.70 -9.40 0.91
CA PRO A 242 10.15 -9.53 0.78
C PRO A 242 10.90 -8.60 1.73
N GLN A 243 10.42 -7.36 1.90
CA GLN A 243 11.00 -6.39 2.82
C GLN A 243 10.81 -6.81 4.28
N VAL A 244 9.65 -7.39 4.63
CA VAL A 244 9.38 -7.92 5.97
C VAL A 244 10.30 -9.11 6.27
N ARG A 245 10.52 -10.01 5.32
CA ARG A 245 11.45 -11.14 5.48
C ARG A 245 12.90 -10.67 5.64
N LEU A 246 13.32 -9.69 4.85
CA LEU A 246 14.64 -9.05 4.98
C LEU A 246 14.77 -8.35 6.33
N ALA A 247 13.75 -7.63 6.78
CA ALA A 247 13.71 -7.00 8.09
C ALA A 247 13.82 -8.02 9.22
N ALA A 248 13.07 -9.13 9.13
CA ALA A 248 13.11 -10.21 10.10
C ALA A 248 14.48 -10.89 10.14
N HIS A 249 15.11 -11.13 8.99
CA HIS A 249 16.46 -11.70 8.92
C HIS A 249 17.53 -10.74 9.48
N ALA A 250 17.41 -9.44 9.20
CA ALA A 250 18.25 -8.40 9.80
C ALA A 250 18.04 -8.28 11.32
N SER A 251 16.80 -8.47 11.79
CA SER A 251 16.48 -8.48 13.23
C SER A 251 16.94 -9.75 13.95
N ALA A 252 17.02 -10.89 13.26
CA ALA A 252 17.50 -12.14 13.85
C ALA A 252 18.96 -12.08 14.32
N HIS A 253 19.76 -11.22 13.68
CA HIS A 253 21.16 -10.99 14.04
C HIS A 253 21.36 -9.66 14.78
N ALA A 254 20.28 -8.99 15.17
CA ALA A 254 20.37 -7.70 15.81
C ALA A 254 20.75 -7.83 17.29
N GLN A 255 21.58 -6.91 17.78
CA GLN A 255 21.93 -6.85 19.19
C GLN A 255 20.67 -6.51 20.03
N PRO A 256 20.30 -7.37 21.00
CA PRO A 256 18.99 -7.27 21.68
C PRO A 256 18.83 -6.00 22.51
N GLY A 257 19.92 -5.47 23.10
CA GLY A 257 19.90 -4.22 23.86
C GLY A 257 19.48 -3.03 23.02
N TRP A 258 20.11 -2.85 21.87
CA TRP A 258 19.78 -1.77 20.94
C TRP A 258 18.43 -1.98 20.25
N ALA A 259 18.05 -3.22 19.93
CA ALA A 259 16.72 -3.52 19.40
C ALA A 259 15.61 -3.12 20.40
N THR A 260 15.82 -3.38 21.69
CA THR A 260 14.89 -2.95 22.75
C THR A 260 14.86 -1.42 22.86
N ALA A 261 16.02 -0.76 22.79
CA ALA A 261 16.09 0.70 22.77
C ALA A 261 15.34 1.31 21.57
N THR A 262 15.43 0.70 20.38
CA THR A 262 14.63 1.06 19.19
C THR A 262 13.14 0.97 19.47
N LEU A 263 12.67 -0.13 20.07
CA LEU A 263 11.26 -0.32 20.40
C LEU A 263 10.78 0.71 21.44
N CYS A 264 11.57 1.00 22.47
CA CYS A 264 11.26 2.01 23.47
C CYS A 264 11.19 3.41 22.85
N ALA A 265 12.15 3.77 22.00
CA ALA A 265 12.15 5.05 21.29
C ALA A 265 10.97 5.17 20.30
N ALA A 266 10.57 4.09 19.65
CA ALA A 266 9.35 4.06 18.83
C ALA A 266 8.09 4.22 19.70
N ALA A 267 8.00 3.50 20.82
CA ALA A 267 6.86 3.54 21.73
C ALA A 267 6.68 4.92 22.38
N ALA A 268 7.78 5.62 22.70
CA ALA A 268 7.77 6.97 23.28
C ALA A 268 7.13 8.02 22.35
N THR A 269 7.07 7.77 21.04
CA THR A 269 6.40 8.68 20.09
C THR A 269 4.90 8.84 20.38
N TYR A 270 4.23 7.80 20.88
CA TYR A 270 2.79 7.83 21.17
C TYR A 270 2.42 8.75 22.34
N PRO A 271 3.02 8.63 23.55
CA PRO A 271 2.75 9.54 24.66
C PRO A 271 3.20 10.98 24.35
N LEU A 272 4.30 11.17 23.62
CA LEU A 272 4.73 12.52 23.22
C LEU A 272 3.73 13.16 22.24
N SER A 273 3.28 12.41 21.23
CA SER A 273 2.24 12.88 20.30
C SER A 273 0.90 13.15 20.99
N ALA A 274 0.53 12.30 21.97
CA ALA A 274 -0.66 12.48 22.78
C ALA A 274 -0.58 13.72 23.69
N ALA A 275 0.58 13.96 24.30
CA ALA A 275 0.84 15.16 25.10
C ALA A 275 0.77 16.42 24.24
N ALA A 276 1.31 16.39 23.02
CA ALA A 276 1.18 17.51 22.07
C ALA A 276 -0.30 17.81 21.74
N LEU A 277 -1.10 16.78 21.48
CA LEU A 277 -2.55 16.94 21.23
C LEU A 277 -3.30 17.46 22.46
N ARG A 278 -2.95 16.99 23.66
CA ARG A 278 -3.51 17.47 24.93
C ARG A 278 -3.19 18.95 25.16
N LEU A 279 -1.95 19.36 24.92
CA LEU A 279 -1.54 20.76 25.05
C LEU A 279 -2.24 21.66 24.03
N ALA A 280 -2.38 21.18 22.78
CA ALA A 280 -3.08 21.88 21.71
C ALA A 280 -4.59 22.06 21.96
N THR A 281 -5.18 21.21 22.80
CA THR A 281 -6.60 21.24 23.17
C THR A 281 -6.84 21.88 24.54
N ALA A 282 -5.87 22.62 25.07
CA ALA A 282 -5.95 23.24 26.40
C ALA A 282 -6.22 22.24 27.54
N GLU A 283 -5.62 21.04 27.44
CA GLU A 283 -5.75 19.96 28.41
C GLU A 283 -7.17 19.41 28.60
N ARG A 284 -8.10 19.72 27.70
CA ARG A 284 -9.50 19.24 27.73
C ARG A 284 -9.64 17.74 27.49
N VAL A 285 -8.57 17.06 27.06
CA VAL A 285 -8.59 15.62 26.77
C VAL A 285 -7.65 14.85 27.70
N PRO A 286 -8.09 13.69 28.23
CA PRO A 286 -7.24 12.87 29.08
C PRO A 286 -6.11 12.22 28.29
N LEU A 287 -4.90 12.22 28.88
CA LEU A 287 -3.68 11.72 28.21
C LEU A 287 -3.81 10.27 27.77
N ARG A 288 -4.39 9.40 28.61
CA ARG A 288 -4.57 7.97 28.31
C ARG A 288 -5.37 7.73 27.02
N GLU A 289 -6.39 8.54 26.78
CA GLU A 289 -7.24 8.40 25.60
C GLU A 289 -6.57 9.01 24.39
N ALA A 290 -5.88 10.14 24.56
CA ALA A 290 -5.04 10.70 23.51
C ALA A 290 -3.96 9.70 23.05
N VAL A 291 -3.33 8.96 23.98
CA VAL A 291 -2.38 7.88 23.64
C VAL A 291 -3.07 6.79 22.83
N LEU A 292 -4.23 6.30 23.27
CA LEU A 292 -5.01 5.31 22.51
C LEU A 292 -5.36 5.82 21.11
N VAL A 293 -5.70 7.10 20.97
CA VAL A 293 -5.97 7.74 19.67
C VAL A 293 -4.72 7.77 18.80
N GLN A 294 -3.53 8.09 19.34
CA GLN A 294 -2.29 8.07 18.57
C GLN A 294 -1.87 6.67 18.15
N VAL A 295 -2.05 5.67 19.02
CA VAL A 295 -1.80 4.26 18.71
C VAL A 295 -2.77 3.78 17.62
N ALA A 296 -4.06 4.11 17.73
CA ALA A 296 -5.05 3.81 16.70
C ALA A 296 -4.79 4.56 15.37
N ALA A 297 -4.29 5.80 15.45
CA ALA A 297 -3.88 6.58 14.29
C ALA A 297 -2.72 5.93 13.54
N ALA A 298 -1.82 5.20 14.24
CA ALA A 298 -0.79 4.40 13.59
C ALA A 298 -1.44 3.44 12.59
N PHE A 299 -2.41 2.61 13.02
CA PHE A 299 -3.17 1.72 12.13
C PHE A 299 -3.88 2.47 10.99
N ALA A 300 -4.62 3.53 11.31
CA ALA A 300 -5.37 4.30 10.31
C ALA A 300 -4.47 4.90 9.20
N ASN A 301 -3.25 5.34 9.57
CA ASN A 301 -2.28 5.89 8.63
C ASN A 301 -1.67 4.85 7.67
N ARG A 302 -1.80 3.54 7.95
CA ARG A 302 -1.34 2.50 7.01
C ARG A 302 -2.32 2.30 5.87
N VAL A 303 -3.59 2.61 6.10
CA VAL A 303 -4.67 2.43 5.13
C VAL A 303 -4.86 3.68 4.29
N ALA A 304 -4.73 4.86 4.89
CA ALA A 304 -4.94 6.13 4.19
C ALA A 304 -3.61 6.72 3.64
N PRO A 305 -3.59 7.23 2.40
CA PRO A 305 -2.44 7.99 1.88
C PRO A 305 -2.25 9.30 2.66
N GLY A 306 -0.99 9.76 2.73
CA GLY A 306 -0.64 11.09 3.28
C GLY A 306 -0.98 11.31 4.76
N SER A 307 -1.04 10.25 5.57
CA SER A 307 -1.40 10.33 7.01
C SER A 307 -2.78 10.94 7.31
N VAL A 308 -3.68 10.95 6.33
CA VAL A 308 -5.03 11.54 6.47
C VAL A 308 -5.90 10.74 7.46
N GLY A 309 -5.67 9.43 7.58
CA GLY A 309 -6.41 8.54 8.47
C GLY A 309 -6.29 8.95 9.94
N GLY A 310 -5.08 9.24 10.41
CA GLY A 310 -4.83 9.69 11.78
C GLY A 310 -5.39 11.08 12.07
N VAL A 311 -5.34 11.99 11.09
CA VAL A 311 -5.94 13.34 11.20
C VAL A 311 -7.46 13.23 11.36
N ALA A 312 -8.12 12.43 10.52
CA ALA A 312 -9.56 12.23 10.59
C ALA A 312 -9.97 11.58 11.93
N LEU A 313 -9.20 10.61 12.41
CA LEU A 313 -9.42 9.96 13.70
C LEU A 313 -9.31 10.95 14.86
N GLY A 314 -8.26 11.79 14.85
CA GLY A 314 -8.05 12.84 15.86
C GLY A 314 -9.20 13.86 15.89
N VAL A 315 -9.62 14.38 14.74
CA VAL A 315 -10.75 15.33 14.67
C VAL A 315 -12.04 14.70 15.19
N ARG A 316 -12.30 13.44 14.82
CA ARG A 316 -13.51 12.72 15.23
C ARG A 316 -13.54 12.43 16.72
N TYR A 317 -12.39 12.11 17.32
CA TYR A 317 -12.23 11.99 18.77
C TYR A 317 -12.52 13.30 19.50
N LEU A 318 -11.92 14.41 19.06
CA LEU A 318 -12.14 15.72 19.67
C LEU A 318 -13.60 16.16 19.58
N ARG A 319 -14.28 15.85 18.47
CA ARG A 319 -15.72 16.12 18.31
C ARG A 319 -16.57 15.32 19.29
N ARG A 320 -16.26 14.03 19.50
CA ARG A 320 -16.94 13.20 20.51
C ARG A 320 -16.72 13.71 21.93
N ARG A 321 -15.59 14.39 22.18
CA ARG A 321 -15.28 15.08 23.43
C ARG A 321 -15.88 16.49 23.55
N GLY A 322 -16.80 16.86 22.66
CA GLY A 322 -17.56 18.11 22.74
C GLY A 322 -16.87 19.33 22.12
N LEU A 323 -15.72 19.18 21.45
CA LEU A 323 -15.12 20.28 20.69
C LEU A 323 -15.86 20.49 19.37
N SER A 324 -16.02 21.76 18.97
CA SER A 324 -16.55 22.10 17.66
C SER A 324 -15.60 21.62 16.54
N VAL A 325 -16.13 21.36 15.35
CA VAL A 325 -15.33 20.92 14.18
C VAL A 325 -14.16 21.88 13.89
N PRO A 326 -14.35 23.22 13.91
CA PRO A 326 -13.25 24.17 13.75
C PRO A 326 -12.20 24.05 14.87
N ALA A 327 -12.62 23.94 16.14
CA ALA A 327 -11.69 23.81 17.27
C ALA A 327 -10.86 22.52 17.20
N ALA A 328 -11.48 21.40 16.81
CA ALA A 328 -10.81 20.13 16.59
C ALA A 328 -9.79 20.20 15.44
N ALA A 329 -10.18 20.82 14.32
CA ALA A 329 -9.28 21.04 13.19
C ALA A 329 -8.08 21.93 13.57
N THR A 330 -8.33 23.03 14.31
CA THR A 330 -7.28 23.93 14.81
C THR A 330 -6.32 23.19 15.74
N ALA A 331 -6.82 22.37 16.67
CA ALA A 331 -5.95 21.61 17.57
C ALA A 331 -5.01 20.65 16.81
N VAL A 332 -5.52 19.98 15.77
CA VAL A 332 -4.67 19.14 14.92
C VAL A 332 -3.68 19.99 14.12
N ALA A 333 -4.10 21.13 13.56
CA ALA A 333 -3.22 22.04 12.85
C ALA A 333 -2.09 22.58 13.74
N VAL A 334 -2.40 22.96 14.99
CA VAL A 334 -1.43 23.37 16.03
C VAL A 334 -0.35 22.31 16.22
N THR A 335 -0.74 21.04 16.39
CA THR A 335 0.26 19.96 16.61
C THR A 335 1.19 19.78 15.41
N ARG A 336 0.69 19.93 14.19
CA ARG A 336 1.51 19.85 12.97
C ARG A 336 2.45 21.04 12.84
N ALA A 337 1.95 22.24 13.14
CA ALA A 337 2.74 23.46 13.14
C ALA A 337 3.87 23.42 14.17
N ALA A 338 3.59 22.91 15.38
CA ALA A 338 4.60 22.70 16.41
C ALA A 338 5.66 21.68 15.97
N GLY A 339 5.26 20.63 15.24
CA GLY A 339 6.19 19.71 14.59
C GLY A 339 7.12 20.41 13.59
N VAL A 340 6.58 21.23 12.67
CA VAL A 340 7.39 22.02 11.73
C VAL A 340 8.33 22.98 12.46
N LEU A 341 7.83 23.68 13.48
CA LEU A 341 8.66 24.58 14.29
C LEU A 341 9.78 23.82 15.01
N SER A 342 9.52 22.61 15.52
CA SER A 342 10.55 21.77 16.14
C SER A 342 11.68 21.44 15.16
N VAL A 343 11.35 21.16 13.91
CA VAL A 343 12.33 20.92 12.84
C VAL A 343 13.13 22.19 12.56
N LEU A 344 12.47 23.35 12.43
CA LEU A 344 13.14 24.62 12.19
C LEU A 344 14.08 25.02 13.34
N LEU A 345 13.75 24.69 14.58
CA LEU A 345 14.60 24.93 15.75
C LEU A 345 15.81 23.99 15.82
N LEU A 346 15.67 22.76 15.35
CA LEU A 346 16.77 21.80 15.28
C LEU A 346 17.69 22.11 14.08
N LEU A 347 17.17 22.72 13.02
CA LEU A 347 17.88 22.91 11.75
C LEU A 347 19.25 23.64 11.89
N PRO A 348 19.43 24.72 12.69
CA PRO A 348 20.73 25.36 12.88
C PRO A 348 21.80 24.44 13.47
N VAL A 349 21.39 23.51 14.35
CA VAL A 349 22.28 22.53 14.98
C VAL A 349 22.62 21.39 14.01
N LEU A 350 21.67 21.03 13.13
CA LEU A 350 21.82 19.93 12.17
C LEU A 350 22.48 20.34 10.84
N LEU A 351 22.34 21.61 10.42
CA LEU A 351 22.86 22.17 9.17
C LEU A 351 24.37 22.00 8.97
N PRO A 352 25.24 22.18 9.98
CA PRO A 352 26.67 21.93 9.86
C PRO A 352 26.98 20.49 9.43
N PHE A 353 26.17 19.53 9.86
CA PHE A 353 26.31 18.10 9.52
C PHE A 353 25.73 17.76 8.14
N ALA A 354 24.84 18.62 7.61
CA ALA A 354 24.46 18.55 6.20
C ALA A 354 25.64 18.94 5.27
N ARG A 355 26.58 19.78 5.74
CA ARG A 355 27.77 20.17 4.96
C ARG A 355 28.85 19.09 4.93
N THR A 356 29.02 18.30 6.00
CA THR A 356 29.91 17.11 5.98
C THR A 356 29.37 16.03 5.04
N THR A 357 28.04 15.86 5.00
CA THR A 357 27.34 15.05 3.99
C THR A 357 27.64 15.55 2.56
N GLY A 358 27.68 16.87 2.35
CA GLY A 358 28.13 17.52 1.12
C GLY A 358 29.60 17.24 0.73
N ARG A 359 30.49 17.05 1.72
CA ARG A 359 31.91 16.71 1.47
C ARG A 359 32.09 15.26 1.04
N HIS A 360 31.31 14.33 1.61
CA HIS A 360 31.25 12.94 1.12
C HIS A 360 30.66 12.86 -0.28
N LEU A 361 29.71 13.74 -0.63
CA LEU A 361 29.22 13.92 -2.00
C LEU A 361 30.32 14.37 -2.97
N THR A 362 31.16 15.34 -2.60
CA THR A 362 32.28 15.78 -3.47
C THR A 362 33.39 14.74 -3.60
N GLY A 363 33.65 13.94 -2.55
CA GLY A 363 34.61 12.82 -2.59
C GLY A 363 34.07 11.54 -3.24
N ALA A 364 32.75 11.35 -3.27
CA ALA A 364 32.10 10.27 -4.03
C ALA A 364 31.80 10.67 -5.48
N ALA A 365 31.71 11.97 -5.79
CA ALA A 365 31.56 12.47 -7.16
C ALA A 365 32.80 12.23 -8.03
N THR A 366 33.99 12.12 -7.43
CA THR A 366 35.21 11.64 -8.11
C THR A 366 35.20 10.12 -8.34
N GLY A 367 34.30 9.37 -7.68
CA GLY A 367 34.08 7.93 -7.85
C GLY A 367 32.66 7.61 -8.31
N ARG A 368 32.35 7.85 -9.60
CA ARG A 368 31.15 7.42 -10.37
C ARG A 368 30.04 6.73 -9.55
N SER A 369 29.21 7.50 -8.83
CA SER A 369 27.88 7.04 -8.43
C SER A 369 26.82 8.04 -8.87
N THR A 370 26.48 7.95 -10.16
CA THR A 370 25.41 8.72 -10.84
C THR A 370 24.07 8.60 -10.11
N THR A 371 23.84 7.50 -9.40
CA THR A 371 22.63 7.22 -8.61
C THR A 371 22.43 8.22 -7.46
N VAL A 372 23.50 8.63 -6.78
CA VAL A 372 23.42 9.54 -5.62
C VAL A 372 23.07 10.96 -6.08
N LEU A 373 23.66 11.40 -7.19
CA LEU A 373 23.37 12.68 -7.81
C LEU A 373 21.94 12.73 -8.33
N LEU A 374 21.49 11.71 -9.08
CA LEU A 374 20.12 11.65 -9.62
C LEU A 374 19.03 11.68 -8.52
N VAL A 375 19.26 10.99 -7.40
CA VAL A 375 18.32 10.98 -6.27
C VAL A 375 18.29 12.33 -5.56
N ALA A 376 19.46 12.94 -5.30
CA ALA A 376 19.52 14.26 -4.68
C ALA A 376 18.90 15.35 -5.55
N SER A 377 19.17 15.35 -6.87
CA SER A 377 18.57 16.26 -7.85
C SER A 377 17.06 16.07 -7.95
N GLY A 378 16.57 14.82 -7.95
CA GLY A 378 15.15 14.50 -8.04
C GLY A 378 14.35 15.00 -6.84
N VAL A 379 14.89 14.86 -5.62
CA VAL A 379 14.24 15.36 -4.39
C VAL A 379 14.22 16.89 -4.36
N LEU A 380 15.32 17.56 -4.73
CA LEU A 380 15.39 19.02 -4.79
C LEU A 380 14.42 19.59 -5.84
N ALA A 381 14.36 18.96 -7.01
CA ALA A 381 13.45 19.34 -8.09
C ALA A 381 11.97 19.15 -7.70
N LEU A 382 11.64 18.09 -6.95
CA LEU A 382 10.28 17.84 -6.48
C LEU A 382 9.82 18.89 -5.46
N VAL A 383 10.72 19.30 -4.55
CA VAL A 383 10.47 20.36 -3.56
C VAL A 383 10.32 21.72 -4.27
N ALA A 384 11.20 22.04 -5.21
CA ALA A 384 11.13 23.27 -6.00
C ALA A 384 9.83 23.32 -6.85
N ALA A 385 9.47 22.21 -7.51
CA ALA A 385 8.24 22.09 -8.30
C ALA A 385 6.99 22.25 -7.41
N ALA A 386 6.97 21.66 -6.21
CA ALA A 386 5.86 21.81 -5.27
C ALA A 386 5.69 23.27 -4.79
N LEU A 387 6.79 24.02 -4.62
CA LEU A 387 6.78 25.44 -4.24
C LEU A 387 6.47 26.38 -5.43
N ALA A 388 6.66 25.93 -6.67
CA ALA A 388 6.35 26.68 -7.89
C ALA A 388 4.86 26.68 -8.24
N VAL A 389 4.08 25.67 -7.79
CA VAL A 389 2.64 25.57 -8.12
C VAL A 389 1.82 26.63 -7.36
N PRO A 390 1.08 27.53 -8.05
CA PRO A 390 0.31 28.61 -7.42
C PRO A 390 -0.76 28.12 -6.43
N ARG A 391 -1.36 26.96 -6.70
CA ARG A 391 -2.36 26.32 -5.82
C ARG A 391 -1.78 25.86 -4.47
N LEU A 392 -0.49 25.48 -4.45
CA LEU A 392 0.23 25.11 -3.23
C LEU A 392 0.65 26.35 -2.43
N ARG A 393 1.01 27.46 -3.10
CA ARG A 393 1.25 28.76 -2.44
C ARG A 393 0.00 29.27 -1.71
N GLY A 394 -1.19 29.10 -2.29
CA GLY A 394 -2.47 29.40 -1.64
C GLY A 394 -2.72 28.57 -0.38
N ARG A 395 -2.42 27.27 -0.41
CA ARG A 395 -2.50 26.38 0.78
C ARG A 395 -1.48 26.74 1.85
N VAL A 396 -0.25 27.09 1.47
CA VAL A 396 0.79 27.54 2.41
C VAL A 396 0.40 28.86 3.08
N ARG A 397 -0.23 29.80 2.36
CA ARG A 397 -0.74 31.06 2.91
C ARG A 397 -1.91 30.81 3.89
N SER A 398 -2.84 29.92 3.54
CA SER A 398 -3.91 29.49 4.44
C SER A 398 -3.39 28.79 5.70
N ALA A 399 -2.39 27.93 5.56
CA ALA A 399 -1.76 27.26 6.70
C ALA A 399 -1.03 28.29 7.59
N ARG A 400 -0.35 29.28 7.01
CA ARG A 400 0.28 30.38 7.77
C ARG A 400 -0.72 31.14 8.64
N HIS A 401 -1.89 31.49 8.12
CA HIS A 401 -2.92 32.18 8.89
C HIS A 401 -3.47 31.30 10.03
N GLN A 402 -3.75 30.02 9.75
CA GLN A 402 -4.20 29.07 10.78
C GLN A 402 -3.15 28.87 11.89
N VAL A 403 -1.87 28.81 11.55
CA VAL A 403 -0.77 28.74 12.51
C VAL A 403 -0.63 30.04 13.30
N ALA A 404 -0.77 31.20 12.66
CA ALA A 404 -0.72 32.49 13.33
C ALA A 404 -1.88 32.66 14.35
N ASP A 405 -3.08 32.20 14.00
CA ASP A 405 -4.26 32.25 14.89
C ASP A 405 -4.11 31.28 16.06
N ALA A 406 -3.69 30.05 15.78
CA ALA A 406 -3.34 29.04 16.77
C ALA A 406 -2.27 29.53 17.77
N VAL A 407 -1.21 30.14 17.26
CA VAL A 407 -0.12 30.71 18.08
C VAL A 407 -0.62 31.90 18.89
N ARG A 408 -1.50 32.75 18.35
CA ARG A 408 -2.13 33.85 19.09
C ARG A 408 -3.00 33.36 20.24
N VAL A 409 -3.79 32.30 20.04
CA VAL A 409 -4.64 31.69 21.09
C VAL A 409 -3.83 31.03 22.20
N LEU A 410 -2.63 30.54 21.89
CA LEU A 410 -1.75 29.90 22.87
C LEU A 410 -0.78 30.87 23.56
N ARG A 411 -0.58 32.08 22.99
CA ARG A 411 0.23 33.15 23.58
C ARG A 411 -0.44 33.62 24.86
N GLY A 412 0.28 33.51 25.99
CA GLY A 412 -0.20 33.92 27.32
C GLY A 412 -0.24 32.83 28.38
N SER A 413 0.03 31.56 28.06
CA SER A 413 -0.24 30.45 29.01
C SER A 413 0.92 29.49 29.33
N GLY A 414 2.15 29.79 28.91
CA GLY A 414 3.32 28.90 29.06
C GLY A 414 3.22 27.54 28.34
N ARG A 415 2.05 27.23 27.76
CA ARG A 415 1.76 25.99 27.03
C ARG A 415 2.48 25.89 25.70
N ILE A 416 2.76 27.02 25.03
CA ILE A 416 3.58 27.04 23.81
C ILE A 416 4.95 26.45 24.07
N ARG A 417 5.62 26.86 25.16
CA ARG A 417 6.93 26.33 25.54
C ARG A 417 6.88 24.82 25.76
N ARG A 418 5.90 24.34 26.53
CA ARG A 418 5.68 22.90 26.77
C ARG A 418 5.39 22.13 25.46
N LEU A 419 4.57 22.69 24.58
CA LEU A 419 4.23 22.09 23.28
C LEU A 419 5.45 21.98 22.38
N ILE A 420 6.30 23.01 22.33
CA ILE A 420 7.56 23.00 21.57
C ILE A 420 8.50 21.94 22.14
N VAL A 421 8.71 21.90 23.46
CA VAL A 421 9.56 20.89 24.11
C VAL A 421 9.09 19.48 23.80
N VAL A 422 7.78 19.21 23.92
CA VAL A 422 7.20 17.91 23.58
C VAL A 422 7.37 17.60 22.08
N SER A 423 7.23 18.58 21.19
CA SER A 423 7.40 18.39 19.75
C SER A 423 8.86 18.13 19.36
N VAL A 424 9.82 18.82 19.98
CA VAL A 424 11.25 18.53 19.84
C VAL A 424 11.56 17.14 20.37
N GLY A 425 11.05 16.78 21.54
CA GLY A 425 11.18 15.43 22.10
C GLY A 425 10.62 14.36 21.17
N LEU A 426 9.47 14.60 20.54
CA LEU A 426 8.88 13.70 19.55
C LEU A 426 9.80 13.50 18.33
N THR A 427 10.33 14.60 17.79
CA THR A 427 11.26 14.57 16.65
C THR A 427 12.55 13.82 17.00
N LEU A 428 13.12 14.08 18.18
CA LEU A 428 14.31 13.37 18.67
C LEU A 428 14.02 11.90 18.96
N SER A 429 12.80 11.54 19.40
CA SER A 429 12.40 10.14 19.61
C SER A 429 12.41 9.33 18.31
N TYR A 430 11.98 9.93 17.19
CA TYR A 430 12.12 9.32 15.87
C TYR A 430 13.58 9.17 15.44
N GLY A 431 14.39 10.21 15.63
CA GLY A 431 15.83 10.17 15.34
C GLY A 431 16.57 9.12 16.18
N ALA A 432 16.26 9.03 17.47
CA ALA A 432 16.80 8.03 18.39
C ALA A 432 16.38 6.61 18.00
N CYS A 433 15.13 6.42 17.58
CA CYS A 433 14.64 5.14 17.07
C CYS A 433 15.49 4.67 15.87
N LEU A 434 15.74 5.55 14.89
CA LEU A 434 16.60 5.22 13.74
C LEU A 434 18.05 4.97 14.16
N TRP A 435 18.58 5.79 15.07
CA TRP A 435 19.93 5.63 15.60
C TRP A 435 20.15 4.28 16.27
N PHE A 436 19.28 3.91 17.22
CA PHE A 436 19.35 2.62 17.90
C PHE A 436 19.14 1.46 16.93
N ALA A 437 18.30 1.63 15.89
CA ALA A 437 18.13 0.61 14.87
C ALA A 437 19.41 0.35 14.08
N LEU A 438 20.23 1.38 13.83
CA LEU A 438 21.54 1.25 13.18
C LEU A 438 22.56 0.56 14.10
N LEU A 439 22.58 0.91 15.39
CA LEU A 439 23.44 0.24 16.38
C LEU A 439 23.05 -1.25 16.51
N ALA A 440 21.76 -1.56 16.46
CA ALA A 440 21.26 -2.92 16.55
C ALA A 440 21.78 -3.82 15.43
N VAL A 441 22.03 -3.27 14.23
CA VAL A 441 22.55 -4.01 13.07
C VAL A 441 24.08 -3.90 12.90
N GLY A 442 24.79 -3.40 13.92
CA GLY A 442 26.25 -3.41 13.97
C GLY A 442 26.93 -2.11 13.54
N LEU A 443 26.23 -0.97 13.51
CA LEU A 443 26.92 0.33 13.41
C LEU A 443 27.76 0.56 14.69
N PRO A 444 29.05 0.93 14.57
CA PRO A 444 29.87 1.26 15.73
C PRO A 444 29.27 2.40 16.55
N VAL A 445 29.35 2.30 17.88
CA VAL A 445 28.85 3.33 18.78
C VAL A 445 29.73 4.57 18.66
N ALA A 446 29.23 5.58 17.96
CA ALA A 446 29.90 6.87 17.78
C ALA A 446 28.87 8.00 17.81
N LEU A 447 29.21 9.14 18.42
CA LEU A 447 28.30 10.29 18.50
C LEU A 447 28.32 11.17 17.23
N SER A 448 29.38 11.07 16.43
CA SER A 448 29.55 11.87 15.21
C SER A 448 28.42 11.73 14.17
N PRO A 449 27.88 10.52 13.86
CA PRO A 449 26.76 10.39 12.91
C PRO A 449 25.39 10.79 13.47
N VAL A 450 25.22 10.98 14.79
CA VAL A 450 23.90 11.18 15.41
C VAL A 450 23.14 12.38 14.82
N PRO A 451 23.74 13.59 14.66
CA PRO A 451 23.02 14.71 14.06
C PRO A 451 22.61 14.46 12.61
N ALA A 452 23.48 13.79 11.82
CA ALA A 452 23.16 13.43 10.45
C ALA A 452 22.00 12.42 10.39
N VAL A 453 21.98 11.41 11.27
CA VAL A 453 20.90 10.42 11.36
C VAL A 453 19.57 11.08 11.77
N VAL A 454 19.59 12.01 12.72
CA VAL A 454 18.40 12.79 13.10
C VAL A 454 17.88 13.61 11.92
N LEU A 455 18.77 14.29 11.19
CA LEU A 455 18.40 15.05 9.99
C LEU A 455 17.78 14.15 8.92
N VAL A 456 18.41 13.01 8.63
CA VAL A 456 17.89 12.01 7.68
C VAL A 456 16.52 11.51 8.10
N CYS A 457 16.31 11.25 9.39
CA CYS A 457 15.02 10.83 9.92
C CYS A 457 13.94 11.89 9.71
N ILE A 458 14.25 13.17 9.98
CA ILE A 458 13.34 14.30 9.76
C ILE A 458 12.95 14.40 8.28
N VAL A 459 13.93 14.33 7.38
CA VAL A 459 13.69 14.39 5.93
C VAL A 459 12.86 13.19 5.48
N GLY A 460 13.19 11.99 5.94
CA GLY A 460 12.48 10.74 5.60
C GLY A 460 11.02 10.76 6.04
N GLU A 461 10.72 11.28 7.24
CA GLU A 461 9.35 11.46 7.72
C GLU A 461 8.60 12.54 6.93
N GLY A 462 9.27 13.63 6.55
CA GLY A 462 8.73 14.63 5.63
C GLY A 462 8.31 14.02 4.29
N VAL A 463 9.19 13.21 3.68
CA VAL A 463 8.89 12.46 2.44
C VAL A 463 7.73 11.48 2.65
N ALA A 464 7.67 10.79 3.79
CA ALA A 464 6.57 9.88 4.14
C ALA A 464 5.19 10.57 4.08
N THR A 465 5.11 11.79 4.59
CA THR A 465 3.86 12.57 4.61
C THR A 465 3.47 13.11 3.25
N ALA A 466 4.45 13.41 2.39
CA ALA A 466 4.22 13.96 1.04
C ALA A 466 3.94 12.87 -0.01
N ALA A 467 4.40 11.64 0.22
CA ALA A 467 4.23 10.55 -0.72
C ALA A 467 2.74 10.17 -0.88
N PRO A 468 2.23 10.01 -2.12
CA PRO A 468 0.86 9.56 -2.37
C PRO A 468 0.67 8.06 -2.08
N THR A 469 1.65 7.39 -1.47
CA THR A 469 1.59 5.97 -1.10
C THR A 469 0.98 5.80 0.31
N PRO A 470 0.18 4.75 0.55
CA PRO A 470 -0.31 4.45 1.88
C PRO A 470 0.83 4.26 2.87
N GLY A 471 0.77 4.98 4.00
CA GLY A 471 1.81 4.96 5.03
C GLY A 471 3.21 5.44 4.59
N GLY A 472 3.35 6.12 3.45
CA GLY A 472 4.64 6.61 2.94
C GLY A 472 5.58 5.51 2.44
N LEU A 473 5.06 4.28 2.30
CA LEU A 473 5.86 3.09 1.96
C LEU A 473 6.56 3.25 0.61
N GLY A 474 7.80 2.77 0.55
CA GLY A 474 8.73 2.89 -0.57
C GLY A 474 9.46 4.23 -0.59
N ALA A 475 8.74 5.33 -0.37
CA ALA A 475 9.31 6.68 -0.40
C ALA A 475 10.15 6.97 0.85
N THR A 476 9.65 6.59 2.03
CA THR A 476 10.38 6.75 3.30
C THR A 476 11.64 5.90 3.33
N GLU A 477 11.56 4.63 2.94
CA GLU A 477 12.71 3.72 2.93
C GLU A 477 13.79 4.21 1.98
N ALA A 478 13.43 4.65 0.78
CA ALA A 478 14.36 5.25 -0.17
C ALA A 478 15.01 6.52 0.41
N ALA A 479 14.21 7.44 0.98
CA ALA A 479 14.72 8.67 1.55
C ALA A 479 15.68 8.44 2.72
N LEU A 480 15.34 7.51 3.62
CA LEU A 480 16.18 7.17 4.77
C LEU A 480 17.46 6.46 4.33
N VAL A 481 17.38 5.44 3.46
CA VAL A 481 18.57 4.74 2.97
C VAL A 481 19.48 5.71 2.23
N SER A 482 18.96 6.47 1.27
CA SER A 482 19.76 7.46 0.53
C SER A 482 20.38 8.51 1.45
N GLY A 483 19.63 9.01 2.43
CA GLY A 483 20.16 9.97 3.41
C GLY A 483 21.29 9.38 4.26
N LEU A 484 21.17 8.13 4.69
CA LEU A 484 22.22 7.46 5.48
C LEU A 484 23.47 7.17 4.66
N LEU A 485 23.32 6.77 3.39
CA LEU A 485 24.44 6.61 2.46
C LEU A 485 25.20 7.92 2.27
N LEU A 486 24.45 9.01 2.11
CA LEU A 486 24.99 10.37 2.01
C LEU A 486 25.73 10.78 3.30
N ALA A 487 25.25 10.33 4.46
CA ALA A 487 25.90 10.51 5.75
C ALA A 487 27.13 9.59 5.97
N GLY A 488 27.52 8.79 4.97
CA GLY A 488 28.69 7.90 5.04
C GLY A 488 28.44 6.55 5.71
N ILE A 489 27.17 6.19 5.96
CA ILE A 489 26.82 4.89 6.55
C ILE A 489 26.90 3.79 5.47
N PRO A 490 27.54 2.65 5.74
CA PRO A 490 27.64 1.54 4.79
C PRO A 490 26.27 1.04 4.32
N VAL A 491 26.17 0.62 3.05
CA VAL A 491 24.90 0.22 2.41
C VAL A 491 24.19 -0.89 3.17
N ALA A 492 24.91 -1.93 3.58
CA ALA A 492 24.34 -3.04 4.33
C ALA A 492 23.71 -2.57 5.66
N THR A 493 24.43 -1.75 6.42
CA THR A 493 23.99 -1.17 7.70
C THR A 493 22.81 -0.21 7.51
N ALA A 494 22.85 0.64 6.48
CA ALA A 494 21.78 1.59 6.18
C ALA A 494 20.47 0.86 5.82
N VAL A 495 20.52 -0.14 4.93
CA VAL A 495 19.35 -0.92 4.55
C VAL A 495 18.82 -1.71 5.73
N ALA A 496 19.66 -2.46 6.44
CA ALA A 496 19.25 -3.26 7.59
C ALA A 496 18.69 -2.41 8.72
N GLY A 497 19.35 -1.30 9.07
CA GLY A 497 18.91 -0.39 10.13
C GLY A 497 17.60 0.31 9.79
N VAL A 498 17.39 0.72 8.53
CA VAL A 498 16.09 1.26 8.09
C VAL A 498 15.00 0.21 8.18
N LEU A 499 15.28 -1.05 7.83
CA LEU A 499 14.31 -2.13 7.96
C LEU A 499 13.93 -2.40 9.43
N VAL A 500 14.90 -2.42 10.35
CA VAL A 500 14.65 -2.54 11.81
C VAL A 500 13.86 -1.34 12.33
N TYR A 501 14.24 -0.11 11.93
CA TYR A 501 13.49 1.11 12.25
C TYR A 501 12.03 1.02 11.77
N ARG A 502 11.79 0.53 10.56
CA ARG A 502 10.43 0.36 10.01
C ARG A 502 9.69 -0.78 10.71
N LEU A 503 10.36 -1.85 11.11
CA LEU A 503 9.74 -2.89 11.91
C LEU A 503 9.16 -2.30 13.20
N ALA A 504 9.96 -1.50 13.93
CA ALA A 504 9.57 -0.87 15.18
C ALA A 504 8.55 0.28 15.03
N SER A 505 8.78 1.21 14.10
CA SER A 505 7.97 2.44 13.94
C SER A 505 6.73 2.23 13.06
N PHE A 506 6.81 1.29 12.12
CA PHE A 506 5.80 1.12 11.09
C PHE A 506 4.92 -0.12 11.29
N TRP A 507 5.55 -1.29 11.44
CA TRP A 507 4.89 -2.60 11.38
C TRP A 507 4.35 -3.11 12.70
N ILE A 508 5.18 -3.17 13.75
CA ILE A 508 4.79 -3.62 15.09
C ILE A 508 3.55 -2.86 15.61
N PRO A 509 3.44 -1.53 15.42
CA PRO A 509 2.28 -0.78 15.92
C PRO A 509 0.94 -1.08 15.24
N VAL A 510 0.92 -1.82 14.13
CA VAL A 510 -0.33 -2.13 13.40
C VAL A 510 -1.30 -2.94 14.26
N ALA A 511 -0.81 -3.99 14.92
CA ALA A 511 -1.62 -4.84 15.78
C ALA A 511 -2.20 -4.10 17.01
N PRO A 512 -1.40 -3.44 17.86
CA PRO A 512 -1.93 -2.66 18.98
C PRO A 512 -2.78 -1.47 18.50
N GLY A 513 -2.47 -0.89 17.33
CA GLY A 513 -3.28 0.16 16.70
C GLY A 513 -4.68 -0.31 16.33
N TYR A 514 -4.83 -1.50 15.75
CA TYR A 514 -6.14 -2.08 15.46
C TYR A 514 -6.95 -2.33 16.74
N VAL A 515 -6.32 -2.90 17.77
CA VAL A 515 -6.95 -3.12 19.08
C VAL A 515 -7.40 -1.79 19.70
N ALA A 516 -6.54 -0.78 19.70
CA ALA A 516 -6.86 0.56 20.18
C ALA A 516 -8.04 1.17 19.42
N LEU A 517 -8.09 1.05 18.09
CA LEU A 517 -9.21 1.53 17.29
C LEU A 517 -10.52 0.84 17.69
N ARG A 518 -10.51 -0.49 17.87
CA ARG A 518 -11.69 -1.26 18.32
C ARG A 518 -12.15 -0.84 19.71
N LEU A 519 -11.23 -0.59 20.64
CA LEU A 519 -11.54 -0.09 21.98
C LEU A 519 -12.18 1.30 21.93
N LEU A 520 -11.65 2.20 21.10
CA LEU A 520 -12.21 3.54 20.95
C LEU A 520 -13.62 3.51 20.34
N VAL A 521 -13.86 2.66 19.34
CA VAL A 521 -15.20 2.46 18.75
C VAL A 521 -16.18 1.88 19.78
N ARG A 522 -15.76 0.87 20.55
CA ARG A 522 -16.58 0.29 21.63
C ARG A 522 -16.94 1.31 22.71
N ARG A 523 -16.01 2.21 23.05
CA ARG A 523 -16.21 3.31 24.00
C ARG A 523 -16.92 4.54 23.40
N GLN A 524 -17.33 4.48 22.14
CA GLN A 524 -17.96 5.58 21.38
C GLN A 524 -17.10 6.87 21.33
N LEU A 525 -15.79 6.73 21.47
CA LEU A 525 -14.82 7.84 21.45
C LEU A 525 -14.46 8.27 20.03
N VAL A 526 -14.75 7.46 19.01
CA VAL A 526 -14.66 7.81 17.57
C VAL A 526 -15.85 7.26 16.81
#